data_AF-A0A920G6Y8-F1
#
_entry.id   AF-A0A920G6Y8-F1
#
_cell.length_a   1.000
_cell.length_b   1.000
_cell.length_c   1.000
_cell.angle_alpha   90.00
_cell.angle_beta   90.00
_cell.angle_gamma   90.00
#
_symmetry.space_group_name_H-M   'P 1'
#
loop_
_entity.id
_entity.type
_entity.pdbx_description
1 polymer ?
#
loop_
_entity_poly.entity_id
_entity_poly.type
_entity_poly.pdbx_seq_one_letter_code
_entity_poly.pdbx_strand_id
1 'polypeptide(L)' 'MAALEAMITEDIRIQQAPSLPFGGVYVGWAGYLDVTEQLFGKMRKVHLELIETWDGPQARSSLTLC' A
#
# COMPACT_ATOMS: atom_id res chain seq x y z
N MET A 1 -8.68 -14.50 -6.27
CA MET A 1 -8.43 -13.26 -7.00
C MET A 1 -9.47 -12.18 -6.70
N ALA A 2 -10.78 -12.44 -6.89
CA ALA A 2 -11.83 -11.43 -6.76
C ALA A 2 -11.87 -10.62 -5.44
N ALA A 3 -11.57 -11.23 -4.29
CA ALA A 3 -11.62 -10.52 -3.00
C ALA A 3 -10.49 -9.47 -2.84
N LEU A 4 -9.30 -9.76 -3.35
CA LEU A 4 -8.15 -8.85 -3.25
C LEU A 4 -8.28 -7.68 -4.22
N GLU A 5 -8.77 -7.96 -5.43
CA GLU A 5 -9.11 -6.95 -6.44
C GLU A 5 -10.24 -6.03 -5.97
N ALA A 6 -11.22 -6.55 -5.22
CA ALA A 6 -12.28 -5.73 -4.61
C ALA A 6 -11.79 -4.85 -3.44
N MET A 7 -10.68 -5.23 -2.78
CA MET A 7 -10.06 -4.43 -1.71
C MET A 7 -9.09 -3.37 -2.24
N ILE A 8 -8.49 -3.62 -3.41
CA ILE A 8 -7.61 -2.68 -4.08
C ILE A 8 -8.47 -1.78 -4.96
N THR A 9 -8.75 -0.60 -4.44
CA THR A 9 -9.48 0.43 -5.18
C THR A 9 -8.61 1.01 -6.29
N GLU A 10 -9.24 1.55 -7.34
CA GLU A 10 -8.52 2.17 -8.48
C GLU A 10 -7.62 3.34 -8.04
N ASP A 11 -7.92 3.94 -6.89
CA ASP A 11 -7.22 5.10 -6.32
C ASP A 11 -6.16 4.73 -5.27
N ILE A 12 -5.89 3.44 -5.00
CA ILE A 12 -4.82 3.06 -4.07
C ILE A 12 -3.49 3.67 -4.52
N ARG A 13 -2.73 4.19 -3.55
CA ARG A 13 -1.37 4.68 -3.75
C ARG A 13 -0.43 3.95 -2.81
N ILE A 14 0.49 3.19 -3.39
CA ILE A 14 1.54 2.50 -2.65
C ILE A 14 2.82 3.30 -2.84
N GLN A 15 3.32 3.90 -1.77
CA GLN A 15 4.55 4.67 -1.78
C GLN A 15 5.67 3.85 -1.14
N GLN A 16 6.62 3.41 -1.96
CA GLN A 16 7.85 2.78 -1.53
C GLN A 16 8.91 3.85 -1.27
N ALA A 17 9.68 3.70 -0.19
CA ALA A 17 10.75 4.64 0.13
C ALA A 17 11.74 4.76 -1.06
N PRO A 18 12.16 5.98 -1.46
CA PRO A 18 13.06 6.17 -2.60
C PRO A 18 14.42 5.48 -2.46
N SER A 19 14.82 5.15 -1.22
CA SER A 19 16.06 4.43 -0.91
C SER A 19 16.00 2.93 -1.22
N LEU A 20 14.81 2.37 -1.48
CA LEU A 20 14.67 0.96 -1.82
C LEU A 20 14.95 0.72 -3.31
N PRO A 21 15.41 -0.49 -3.70
CA PRO A 21 15.72 -0.82 -5.09
C PRO A 21 14.56 -0.60 -6.09
N PHE A 22 13.33 -0.59 -5.60
CA PHE A 22 12.10 -0.34 -6.38
C PHE A 22 11.28 0.80 -5.75
N GLY A 23 11.98 1.78 -5.16
CA GLY A 23 11.38 2.98 -4.58
C GLY A 23 10.59 3.77 -5.63
N GLY A 24 9.42 4.27 -5.25
CA GLY A 24 8.51 4.91 -6.19
C GLY A 24 7.07 4.92 -5.72
N VAL A 25 6.20 5.47 -6.58
CA VAL A 25 4.76 5.54 -6.34
C VAL A 25 4.05 4.64 -7.35
N TYR A 26 3.23 3.73 -6.85
CA TYR A 26 2.43 2.80 -7.64
C TYR A 26 0.95 3.09 -7.41
N VAL A 27 0.16 3.12 -8.49
CA VAL A 27 -1.24 3.56 -8.46
C VAL A 27 -2.18 2.49 -8.99
N GLY A 28 -3.28 2.27 -8.28
CA GLY A 28 -4.35 1.36 -8.69
C GLY A 28 -3.92 -0.11 -8.77
N TRP A 29 -4.76 -0.91 -9.42
CA TRP A 29 -4.52 -2.35 -9.60
C TRP A 29 -3.24 -2.65 -10.41
N ALA A 30 -3.01 -1.91 -11.49
CA ALA A 30 -1.81 -2.08 -12.30
C ALA A 30 -0.52 -1.79 -11.51
N GLY A 31 -0.53 -0.73 -10.69
CA GLY A 31 0.59 -0.41 -9.81
C GLY A 31 0.81 -1.46 -8.71
N TYR A 32 -0.28 -2.01 -8.15
CA TYR A 32 -0.19 -3.12 -7.21
C TYR A 32 0.50 -4.35 -7.84
N LEU A 33 0.08 -4.74 -9.05
CA LEU A 33 0.69 -5.86 -9.76
C LEU A 33 2.19 -5.61 -10.01
N ASP A 34 2.55 -4.43 -10.51
CA ASP A 34 3.95 -4.07 -10.77
C ASP A 34 4.79 -4.17 -9.48
N VAL A 35 4.38 -3.52 -8.39
CA VAL A 35 5.16 -3.57 -7.14
C VAL A 35 5.28 -5.00 -6.59
N THR A 36 4.25 -5.84 -6.72
CA THR A 36 4.34 -7.25 -6.32
C THR A 36 5.28 -8.05 -7.21
N GLU A 37 5.33 -7.79 -8.52
CA GLU A 37 6.28 -8.43 -9.42
C GLU A 37 7.72 -8.00 -9.10
N GLN A 38 7.96 -6.73 -8.83
CA GLN A 38 9.29 -6.26 -8.41
C GLN A 38 9.73 -6.93 -7.09
N LEU A 39 8.83 -7.01 -6.11
CA LEU A 39 9.16 -7.56 -4.79
C LEU A 39 9.33 -9.08 -4.83
N PHE A 40 8.34 -9.80 -5.35
CA PHE A 40 8.29 -11.26 -5.26
C PHE A 40 8.81 -11.97 -6.50
N GLY A 41 8.81 -11.31 -7.66
CA GLY A 41 9.36 -11.85 -8.90
C GLY A 41 10.88 -11.69 -9.03
N LYS A 42 11.44 -10.59 -8.47
CA LYS A 42 12.88 -10.28 -8.62
C LYS A 42 13.72 -10.52 -7.37
N MET A 43 13.13 -10.59 -6.18
CA MET A 43 13.88 -10.93 -4.95
C MET A 43 13.72 -12.40 -4.59
N ARG A 44 14.85 -13.10 -4.39
CA ARG A 44 14.85 -14.54 -4.07
C ARG A 44 14.24 -14.89 -2.71
N LYS A 45 14.32 -13.98 -1.74
CA LYS A 45 13.80 -14.17 -0.38
C LYS A 45 13.28 -12.83 0.13
N VAL A 46 11.99 -12.76 0.39
CA VAL A 46 11.33 -11.61 1.03
C VAL A 46 10.77 -12.09 2.36
N HIS A 47 11.15 -11.41 3.44
CA HIS A 47 10.56 -11.61 4.76
C HIS A 47 9.79 -10.34 5.12
N LEU A 48 8.47 -10.48 5.30
CA LEU A 48 7.60 -9.40 5.74
C LEU A 48 7.11 -9.73 7.14
N GLU A 49 7.33 -8.82 8.07
CA GLU A 49 6.85 -8.90 9.44
C GLU A 49 5.97 -7.67 9.71
N LEU A 50 4.80 -7.90 10.28
CA LEU A 50 3.92 -6.83 10.72
C LEU A 50 4.41 -6.34 12.08
N ILE A 51 5.01 -5.16 12.11
CA ILE A 51 5.53 -4.55 13.34
C ILE A 51 4.41 -3.85 14.11
N GLU A 52 3.54 -3.13 13.39
CA GLU A 52 2.43 -2.37 13.98
C GLU A 52 1.31 -2.15 12.95
N THR A 53 0.12 -1.86 13.46
CA THR A 53 -1.06 -1.47 12.66
C THR A 53 -1.48 -0.06 13.04
N TRP A 54 -1.79 0.75 12.03
CA TRP A 54 -2.29 2.10 12.22
C TRP A 54 -3.62 2.27 11.47
N ASP A 55 -4.68 2.62 12.20
CA ASP A 55 -6.04 2.78 11.66
C ASP A 55 -6.28 4.18 11.03
N GLY A 56 -5.23 4.95 10.75
CA GLY A 56 -5.35 6.32 10.27
C GLY A 56 -5.55 7.35 11.39
N PRO A 57 -5.62 8.65 11.06
CA PRO A 57 -6.10 9.65 12.01
C PRO A 57 -7.56 9.33 12.33
N GLN A 58 -7.88 9.04 13.58
CA GLN A 58 -9.27 8.98 14.02
C GLN A 58 -9.90 10.35 13.75
N ALA A 59 -10.82 10.43 12.79
CA ALA A 59 -11.62 11.61 12.59
C ALA A 59 -12.40 11.87 13.88
N ARG A 60 -11.88 12.72 14.76
CA ARG A 60 -12.71 13.41 15.75
C ARG A 60 -13.67 14.25 14.94
N SER A 61 -14.87 13.73 14.73
CA SER A 61 -16.05 14.56 14.52
C SER A 61 -16.23 15.43 15.76
N SER A 62 -15.50 16.54 15.84
CA SER A 62 -15.93 17.73 16.57
C SER A 62 -16.43 18.73 15.55
N LEU A 63 -17.66 18.51 15.10
CA LEU A 63 -18.55 19.62 14.81
C LEU A 63 -18.75 20.35 16.14
N THR A 64 -17.92 21.35 16.41
CA THR A 64 -18.31 22.48 17.25
C THR A 64 -18.12 23.72 16.40
N LEU A 65 -19.22 24.12 15.74
CA LEU A 65 -19.49 25.52 15.49
C LEU A 65 -19.64 26.19 16.87
N CYS A 66 -18.68 27.06 17.21
CA CYS A 66 -18.75 28.27 18.04
C CYS A 66 -17.33 28.69 18.41
#